data_AF-A0A1L3GQ43-F1
#
_entry.id   AF-A0A1L3GQ43-F1
#
_cell.length_a   1.000
_cell.length_b   1.000
_cell.length_c   1.000
_cell.angle_alpha   90.00
_cell.angle_beta   90.00
_cell.angle_gamma   90.00
#
_symmetry.space_group_name_H-M   'P 1'
#
loop_
_entity.id
_entity.type
_entity.pdbx_description
1 polymer ?
#
loop_
_entity_poly.entity_id
_entity_poly.type
_entity_poly.pdbx_seq_one_letter_code
_entity_poly.pdbx_strand_id
1 'polypeptide(L)' 'MEKMFEFVVPGEIVSLYNHGTHVVEISLFLDDRHTLEPHSAILSHEEAQKRIIELRRRQDLTSN' A
#
# COMPACT_ATOMS: atom_id res chain seq x y z
N MET A 1 7.01 -7.63 13.41
CA MET A 1 6.23 -7.01 12.31
C MET A 1 6.56 -5.53 12.32
N GLU A 2 7.15 -5.01 11.24
CA GLU A 2 7.59 -3.62 11.14
C GLU A 2 6.98 -2.97 9.89
N LYS A 3 6.39 -1.77 10.04
CA LYS A 3 5.84 -1.03 8.90
C LYS A 3 7.00 -0.48 8.08
N MET A 4 7.07 -0.86 6.81
CA MET A 4 8.16 -0.48 5.91
C MET A 4 7.81 0.75 5.06
N PHE A 5 6.55 0.85 4.67
CA PHE A 5 6.08 1.86 3.73
C PHE A 5 4.59 2.13 3.94
N GLU A 6 4.19 3.37 3.67
CA GLU A 6 2.81 3.80 3.74
C GLU A 6 2.55 4.86 2.66
N PHE A 7 1.46 4.67 1.93
CA PHE A 7 0.96 5.56 0.91
C PHE A 7 -0.46 5.99 1.29
N VAL A 8 -0.70 7.30 1.34
CA VAL A 8 -1.98 7.88 1.76
C VAL A 8 -2.35 8.96 0.76
N VAL A 9 -3.49 8.77 0.10
CA VAL A 9 -4.11 9.75 -0.79
C VAL A 9 -5.62 9.81 -0.53
N PRO A 10 -6.33 10.84 -0.99
CA PRO A 10 -7.79 10.86 -0.88
C PRO A 10 -8.41 9.60 -1.48
N GLY A 11 -9.11 8.82 -0.65
CA GLY A 11 -9.80 7.60 -1.07
C GLY A 11 -8.97 6.32 -1.06
N GLU A 12 -7.68 6.36 -0.71
CA GLU A 12 -6.83 5.16 -0.68
C GLU A 12 -5.72 5.24 0.38
N ILE A 13 -5.57 4.17 1.15
CA ILE A 13 -4.47 3.96 2.08
C ILE A 13 -3.85 2.61 1.76
N VAL A 14 -2.53 2.56 1.59
CA VAL A 14 -1.78 1.31 1.37
C VAL A 14 -0.59 1.27 2.33
N SER A 15 -0.49 0.21 3.13
CA SER A 15 0.57 -0.01 4.11
C SER A 15 1.25 -1.35 3.85
N LEU A 16 2.59 -1.36 3.81
CA LEU A 16 3.39 -2.58 3.67
C LEU A 16 4.17 -2.89 4.96
N TYR A 17 4.11 -4.13 5.41
CA TYR A 17 4.73 -4.60 6.66
C TYR A 17 5.71 -5.74 6.40
N ASN A 18 6.94 -5.62 6.92
CA ASN A 18 7.91 -6.70 6.89
C ASN A 18 7.58 -7.73 7.98
N HIS A 19 7.43 -8.99 7.58
CA HIS A 19 7.29 -10.13 8.47
C HIS A 19 8.57 -11.01 8.53
N GLY A 20 9.66 -10.54 7.92
CA GLY A 20 10.97 -11.20 7.88
C GLY A 20 11.10 -12.21 6.74
N THR A 21 10.10 -13.07 6.54
CA THR A 21 10.10 -14.05 5.42
C THR A 21 9.31 -13.57 4.21
N HIS A 22 8.38 -12.66 4.42
CA HIS A 22 7.51 -12.07 3.40
C HIS A 22 7.08 -10.67 3.83
N VAL A 23 6.44 -9.96 2.91
CA VAL A 23 5.83 -8.65 3.16
C VAL A 23 4.32 -8.81 3.06
N VAL A 24 3.59 -8.14 3.96
CA VAL A 24 2.13 -8.07 3.91
C VAL A 24 1.72 -6.67 3.48
N GLU A 25 0.96 -6.57 2.40
CA GLU A 25 0.25 -5.35 2.01
C GLU A 25 -1.13 -5.36 2.69
N ILE A 26 -1.50 -4.23 3.30
CA ILE A 26 -2.85 -3.92 3.75
C ILE A 26 -3.29 -2.64 3.06
N SER A 27 -4.39 -2.70 2.33
CA SER A 27 -4.90 -1.61 1.51
C SER A 27 -6.35 -1.33 1.87
N LEU A 28 -6.73 -0.06 1.91
CA LEU A 28 -8.09 0.42 2.16
C LEU A 28 -8.47 1.35 1.01
N PHE A 29 -9.56 1.04 0.31
CA PHE A 29 -10.06 1.86 -0.78
C PHE A 29 -11.46 2.37 -0.46
N LEU A 30 -11.73 3.64 -0.77
CA LEU A 30 -13.05 4.23 -0.66
C LEU A 30 -13.90 3.79 -1.84
N ASP A 31 -14.99 3.08 -1.56
CA ASP A 31 -15.95 2.65 -2.57
C ASP A 31 -17.01 3.74 -2.87
N ASP A 32 -17.90 3.44 -3.84
CA ASP A 32 -19.01 4.32 -4.24
C ASP A 32 -20.01 4.62 -3.10
N ARG A 33 -20.02 3.80 -2.05
CA ARG A 33 -20.87 3.97 -0.86
C ARG A 33 -20.17 4.73 0.26
N HIS A 34 -18.97 5.27 -0.01
CA HIS A 34 -18.11 5.94 0.95
C HIS A 34 -17.71 5.04 2.13
N THR A 35 -17.62 3.73 1.89
CA THR A 35 -17.05 2.75 2.84
C THR A 35 -15.61 2.41 2.45
N LEU A 36 -14.77 2.20 3.47
CA LEU A 36 -13.38 1.77 3.26
C LEU A 36 -13.33 0.25 3.28
N GLU A 37 -13.10 -0.37 2.13
CA GLU A 37 -12.98 -1.84 2.03
C GLU A 37 -11.52 -2.28 2.23
N PRO A 38 -11.24 -3.17 3.21
CA PRO A 38 -9.89 -3.68 3.44
C PRO A 38 -9.55 -4.82 2.48
N HIS A 39 -8.37 -4.72 1.88
CA HIS A 39 -7.73 -5.77 1.10
C HIS A 39 -6.37 -6.09 1.69
N SER A 40 -5.97 -7.35 1.60
CA SER A 40 -4.63 -7.79 1.99
C SER A 40 -4.02 -8.71 0.96
N ALA A 41 -2.70 -8.61 0.82
CA ALA A 41 -1.92 -9.46 -0.07
C ALA A 41 -0.60 -9.85 0.62
N ILE A 42 -0.16 -11.08 0.38
CA ILE A 42 1.17 -11.55 0.79
C ILE A 42 2.08 -11.41 -0.43
N LEU A 43 3.18 -10.69 -0.24
CA LEU A 43 4.16 -10.38 -1.28
C LEU A 43 5.52 -10.97 -0.90
N SER A 44 6.26 -11.40 -1.91
CA SER A 44 7.71 -11.53 -1.77
C SER A 44 8.35 -10.15 -1.56
N HIS A 45 9.59 -10.15 -1.07
CA HIS A 45 10.35 -8.91 -0.91
C HIS A 45 10.56 -8.17 -2.23
N GLU A 46 10.75 -8.89 -3.34
CA GLU A 46 10.92 -8.29 -4.67
C GLU A 46 9.63 -7.62 -5.16
N GLU A 47 8.48 -8.28 -4.99
CA GLU A 47 7.16 -7.71 -5.33
C GLU A 47 6.86 -6.47 -4.49
N ALA A 48 7.17 -6.51 -3.19
CA ALA A 48 7.01 -5.36 -2.31
C ALA A 48 7.86 -4.16 -2.76
N GLN A 49 9.11 -4.38 -3.20
CA GLN A 49 9.95 -3.29 -3.72
C GLN A 49 9.38 -2.68 -5.00
N LYS A 50 8.90 -3.51 -5.94
CA LYS A 50 8.22 -3.03 -7.16
C LYS A 50 6.98 -2.20 -6.81
N ARG A 51 6.19 -2.68 -5.85
CA ARG A 51 4.99 -2.00 -5.38
C ARG A 51 5.29 -0.64 -4.75
N ILE A 52 6.34 -0.54 -3.92
CA ILE A 52 6.77 0.73 -3.31
C ILE A 52 7.17 1.75 -4.38
N ILE A 53 7.90 1.33 -5.42
CA ILE A 53 8.31 2.22 -6.52
C ILE A 53 7.10 2.76 -7.26
N GLU A 54 6.11 1.90 -7.55
CA GLU A 54 4.86 2.31 -8.18
C GLU A 54 4.09 3.34 -7.34
N LEU A 55 3.91 3.06 -6.04
CA LEU A 55 3.19 3.94 -5.12
C LEU A 55 3.88 5.30 -4.96
N ARG A 56 5.22 5.33 -4.90
CA ARG A 56 5.98 6.60 -4.88
C ARG A 56 5.74 7.45 -6.13
N ARG A 57 5.77 6.84 -7.32
CA ARG A 57 5.47 7.55 -8.58
C ARG A 57 4.07 8.15 -8.56
N ARG A 58 3.08 7.45 -8.00
CA ARG A 58 1.71 7.95 -7.85
C ARG A 58 1.66 9.16 -6.90
N GLN A 59 2.40 9.12 -5.79
CA GLN A 59 2.45 10.21 -4.82
C GLN A 59 3.00 11.50 -5.43
N ASP A 60 4.07 11.39 -6.23
CA ASP A 60 4.66 12.53 -6.94
C ASP A 60 3.67 13.17 -7.92
N LEU A 61 2.81 12.37 -8.57
CA LEU A 61 1.78 12.86 -9.50
C LEU A 61 0.63 13.58 -8.78
N THR A 62 0.27 13.14 -7.58
CA THR A 62 -0.82 13.75 -6.79
C THR A 62 -0.41 15.02 -6.04
N SER A 63 0.89 15.36 -6.01
CA SER A 63 1.44 16.50 -5.27
C SER A 63 1.71 17.75 -6.13
N ASN A 64 1.35 17.72 -7.42
CA ASN A 64 1.44 18.85 -8.38
C ASN A 64 0.05 19.37 -8.73
#